data_AF-A0A921KTB3-F1
#
_entry.id   AF-A0A921KTB3-F1
#
_cell.length_a   1.000
_cell.length_b   1.000
_cell.length_c   1.000
_cell.angle_alpha   90.00
_cell.angle_beta   90.00
_cell.angle_gamma   90.00
#
_symmetry.space_group_name_H-M   'P 1'
#
loop_
_entity.id
_entity.type
_entity.pdbx_description
1 polymer ?
#
loop_
_entity_poly.entity_id
_entity_poly.type
_entity_poly.pdbx_seq_one_letter_code
_entity_poly.pdbx_strand_id
1 'polypeptide(L)' 'ECVDCGACEPVCPVEAIFYEDDTPDELAAYYNANVEFFDELGAPGGAAKTGVIEKDHPLVAALPPQENPLD' A
#
# COMPACT_ATOMS: atom_id res chain seq x y z
N GLU A 1 5.99 0.18 -10.13
CA GLU A 1 5.50 -1.21 -10.04
C GLU A 1 6.48 -2.06 -9.24
N CYS A 2 5.97 -3.13 -8.61
CA CYS A 2 6.79 -4.07 -7.84
C CYS A 2 7.55 -5.02 -8.78
N VAL A 3 8.74 -5.44 -8.35
CA VAL A 3 9.58 -6.47 -8.99
C VAL A 3 10.23 -7.38 -7.94
N ASP A 4 9.62 -7.46 -6.75
CA ASP A 4 10.06 -8.28 -5.63
C ASP A 4 11.52 -8.05 -5.20
N CYS A 5 11.95 -6.78 -5.19
CA CYS A 5 13.31 -6.44 -4.77
C CYS A 5 13.52 -6.51 -3.25
N GLY A 6 12.44 -6.47 -2.46
CA GLY A 6 12.46 -6.61 -1.00
C GLY A 6 13.06 -5.44 -0.21
N ALA A 7 13.54 -4.37 -0.85
CA ALA A 7 14.22 -3.28 -0.15
C ALA A 7 13.29 -2.41 0.73
N CYS A 8 11.98 -2.45 0.48
CA CYS A 8 10.99 -1.65 1.20
C CYS A 8 10.55 -2.29 2.53
N GLU A 9 10.51 -3.62 2.61
CA GLU A 9 10.03 -4.36 3.78
C GLU A 9 10.86 -4.09 5.06
N PRO A 10 12.19 -4.26 5.08
CA PRO A 10 12.96 -4.24 6.33
C PRO A 10 13.17 -2.82 6.89
N VAL A 11 12.77 -1.79 6.13
CA VAL A 11 12.93 -0.39 6.54
C VAL A 11 11.65 0.20 7.13
N CYS A 12 10.52 -0.50 7.06
CA CYS A 12 9.26 -0.04 7.64
C CYS A 12 9.29 -0.21 9.17
N PRO A 13 9.25 0.86 9.98
CA PRO A 13 9.41 0.77 11.43
C PRO A 13 8.20 0.16 12.16
N VAL A 14 7.09 -0.07 11.45
CA VAL A 14 5.84 -0.63 11.98
C VAL A 14 5.41 -1.90 11.26
N GLU A 15 6.31 -2.50 10.48
CA GLU A 15 6.10 -3.80 9.82
C GLU A 15 4.83 -3.84 8.95
N ALA A 16 4.55 -2.76 8.20
CA ALA A 16 3.35 -2.65 7.37
C ALA A 16 3.48 -3.21 5.95
N ILE A 17 4.63 -3.75 5.58
CA ILE A 17 4.94 -4.23 4.22
C ILE A 17 5.23 -5.72 4.28
N PHE A 18 4.49 -6.51 3.51
CA PHE A 18 4.63 -7.97 3.42
C PHE A 18 4.83 -8.38 1.96
N TYR A 19 5.47 -9.53 1.72
CA TYR A 19 5.31 -10.22 0.44
C TYR A 19 3.86 -10.70 0.32
N GLU A 20 3.37 -10.86 -0.91
CA GLU A 20 1.97 -11.25 -1.16
C GLU A 20 1.61 -12.59 -0.48
N ASP A 21 2.54 -13.54 -0.47
CA ASP A 21 2.37 -14.86 0.16
C ASP A 21 2.52 -14.84 1.69
N ASP A 22 3.09 -13.77 2.25
CA ASP A 22 3.35 -13.63 3.70
C ASP A 22 2.36 -12.68 4.40
N THR A 23 1.39 -12.13 3.65
CA THR A 23 0.41 -11.19 4.21
C THR A 23 -0.52 -11.93 5.18
N PRO A 24 -0.67 -11.46 6.44
CA PRO A 24 -1.60 -12.07 7.39
C PRO A 24 -3.04 -12.13 6.87
N ASP A 25 -3.78 -13.19 7.17
CA ASP A 25 -5.15 -13.42 6.68
C ASP A 25 -6.10 -12.24 6.98
N GLU A 26 -5.97 -11.63 8.17
CA GLU A 26 -6.73 -10.45 8.59
C GLU A 26 -6.46 -9.19 7.75
N LEU A 27 -5.33 -9.17 7.04
CA LEU A 27 -4.90 -8.09 6.15
C LEU A 27 -5.03 -8.45 4.67
N ALA A 28 -5.51 -9.65 4.31
CA ALA A 28 -5.56 -10.11 2.92
C ALA A 28 -6.32 -9.16 1.98
N ALA A 29 -7.31 -8.43 2.47
CA ALA A 29 -8.08 -7.46 1.69
C ALA A 29 -7.23 -6.26 1.19
N TYR A 30 -6.09 -5.98 1.83
CA TYR A 30 -5.19 -4.89 1.41
C TYR A 30 -4.43 -5.22 0.13
N TYR A 31 -4.32 -6.49 -0.26
CA TYR A 31 -3.78 -6.86 -1.58
C TYR A 31 -4.59 -6.21 -2.70
N ASN A 32 -5.91 -6.42 -2.69
CA ASN A 32 -6.81 -5.82 -3.68
C ASN A 32 -6.81 -4.29 -3.56
N ALA A 33 -6.77 -3.74 -2.34
CA ALA A 33 -6.68 -2.29 -2.16
C ALA A 33 -5.44 -1.68 -2.83
N ASN A 34 -4.28 -2.36 -2.74
CA ASN A 34 -3.04 -1.94 -3.38
C ASN A 34 -3.11 -2.03 -4.91
N VAL A 35 -3.76 -3.07 -5.46
CA VAL A 35 -3.93 -3.25 -6.91
C VAL A 35 -4.92 -2.22 -7.47
N GLU A 36 -6.13 -2.16 -6.91
CA GLU A 36 -7.26 -1.37 -7.40
C GLU A 36 -7.05 0.15 -7.24
N PHE A 37 -6.12 0.57 -6.37
CA PHE A 37 -5.66 1.95 -6.31
C PHE A 37 -5.24 2.48 -7.71
N PHE A 38 -4.63 1.62 -8.52
CA PHE A 38 -4.09 1.96 -9.83
C PHE A 38 -5.09 1.82 -11.00
N ASP A 39 -6.34 1.41 -10.78
CA ASP A 39 -7.29 1.10 -11.87
C ASP A 39 -7.48 2.25 -12.89
N GLU A 40 -7.48 3.49 -12.41
CA GLU A 40 -7.60 4.69 -13.26
C GLU A 40 -6.24 5.24 -13.72
N LEU A 41 -5.17 4.96 -12.97
CA LEU A 41 -3.82 5.47 -13.23
C LEU A 41 -3.03 4.59 -14.19
N GLY A 42 -3.32 3.29 -14.22
CA GLY A 42 -2.53 2.27 -14.90
C GLY A 42 -1.15 2.08 -14.29
N ALA A 43 -0.14 1.93 -15.17
CA ALA A 43 1.25 1.65 -14.82
C ALA A 43 2.14 2.86 -15.14
N PRO A 44 2.22 3.89 -14.27
CA PRO A 44 2.92 5.13 -14.55
C PRO A 44 4.45 5.00 -14.59
N GLY A 45 5.02 3.84 -14.20
CA GLY A 45 6.46 3.61 -14.23
C GLY A 45 7.27 4.41 -13.19
N GLY A 46 6.62 4.94 -12.14
CA GLY A 46 7.31 5.52 -10.97
C GLY A 46 6.56 6.66 -10.28
N ALA A 47 6.46 6.58 -8.95
CA ALA A 47 5.71 7.54 -8.13
C ALA A 47 6.29 8.97 -8.13
N ALA A 48 7.60 9.12 -8.33
CA ALA A 48 8.28 10.43 -8.25
C ALA A 48 7.75 11.47 -9.26
N LYS A 49 7.19 11.04 -10.39
CA LYS A 49 6.60 11.93 -11.41
C LYS A 49 5.11 12.19 -11.18
N THR A 50 4.42 11.28 -10.49
CA THR A 50 2.98 11.34 -10.25
C THR A 50 2.65 12.16 -9.02
N GLY A 51 3.49 12.09 -7.98
CA GLY A 51 3.23 12.78 -6.70
C GLY A 51 2.07 12.16 -5.93
N VAL A 52 1.44 12.96 -5.06
CA VAL A 52 0.28 12.56 -4.26
C VAL A 52 -0.95 12.51 -5.16
N ILE A 53 -1.74 11.44 -5.02
CA ILE A 53 -3.02 11.26 -5.68
C ILE A 53 -4.10 11.41 -4.62
N GLU A 54 -5.04 12.33 -4.81
CA GLU A 54 -6.18 12.53 -3.90
C GLU A 54 -7.27 11.47 -4.13
N LYS A 55 -6.89 10.20 -4.00
CA LYS A 55 -7.76 9.04 -4.13
C LYS A 55 -7.18 7.91 -3.30
N ASP A 56 -7.98 7.36 -2.40
CA ASP A 56 -7.68 6.10 -1.71
C ASP A 56 -8.65 5.01 -2.19
N HIS A 57 -8.25 3.75 -2.01
CA HIS A 57 -9.17 2.63 -2.19
C HIS A 57 -10.32 2.72 -1.15
N PRO A 58 -11.59 2.36 -1.49
CA PRO A 58 -12.74 2.49 -0.58
C PRO A 58 -12.56 1.84 0.79
N LEU A 59 -11.82 0.72 0.86
CA LEU A 59 -11.47 0.07 2.13
C LEU A 59 -10.72 1.02 3.07
N VAL A 60 -9.73 1.76 2.55
CA VAL A 60 -8.89 2.67 3.32
C VAL A 60 -9.65 3.95 3.64
N ALA A 61 -10.37 4.51 2.67
CA ALA A 61 -11.16 5.73 2.84
C ALA A 61 -12.27 5.60 3.90
N ALA A 62 -12.73 4.38 4.17
CA ALA A 62 -13.77 4.10 5.17
C ALA A 62 -13.22 3.91 6.60
N LEU A 63 -11.89 3.81 6.79
CA LEU A 63 -11.31 3.61 8.11
C LEU A 63 -11.52 4.84 9.00
N PRO A 64 -11.81 4.67 10.30
CA PRO A 64 -11.79 5.78 11.23
C PRO A 64 -10.36 6.33 11.37
N PRO A 65 -10.20 7.59 11.83
CA PRO A 65 -8.89 8.10 12.21
C PRO A 65 -8.19 7.14 13.18
N GLN A 66 -6.90 6.92 12.94
CA GLN A 66 -6.05 6.07 13.76
C GLN A 66 -4.95 6.92 14.38
N GLU A 67 -4.48 6.50 15.56
CA GLU A 67 -3.30 7.08 16.18
C GLU A 67 -2.06 6.73 15.35
N ASN A 68 -1.11 7.66 15.26
CA ASN A 68 0.15 7.40 14.59
C ASN A 68 1.02 6.50 15.48
N PRO A 69 1.39 5.28 15.02
CA PRO A 69 2.17 4.34 15.83
C PRO A 69 3.62 4.78 16.08
N LEU A 70 4.09 5.86 15.46
CA LEU A 70 5.44 6.41 15.61
C LEU A 70 5.53 7.69 16.45
N ASP A 71 4.39 8.23 16.87
CA ASP A 71 4.32 9.36 17.83
C ASP A 71 4.41 8.85 19.28
#